data_AF-A0A3D3TDJ0-F1
#
_entry.id   AF-A0A3D3TDJ0-F1
#
_cell.length_a   1.000
_cell.length_b   1.000
_cell.length_c   1.000
_cell.angle_alpha   90.00
_cell.angle_beta   90.00
_cell.angle_gamma   90.00
#
_symmetry.space_group_name_H-M   'P 1'
#
loop_
_entity.id
_entity.type
_entity.pdbx_description
1 polymer ?
#
loop_
_entity_poly.entity_id
_entity_poly.type
_entity_poly.pdbx_seq_one_letter_code
_entity_poly.pdbx_strand_id
1 'polypeptide(L)'
;MKKVLLTTGLCILVAMSSFAQKKAVKDARNAMGKEQFMEARELIKSAMTNPETANDPETWKTAGDIENKFYEQENLKQLTQKEFKEADMYNALLNSYDPYVKADELGQLPDEKGKIKNKVRKDVSAIMRANHGGFVNGGIYFNNEKQYGKAADFFEKYWLIPSLPMFEDDKNAFNTNDSTFQTIKYYAVICAIQAEQHDRAVTMLKRITEEPFVENSTYKESDVYELLAAEYENLKDSVNFLNTLQVAAEKFPGNKYFLPNLINQYIVKGQSDRAIEYLDKAIRNDPSGSCDLYSVKASLFAEKKDFTQAEDVYNTALGADPNCERALEGLAVAYIVQAQEIKDEATTVSTAQERAALDDRAKGFYQKSLPLLEKYRDLVMARESATNNDKRLMYAKLQNAYYNLNMEKEFEEATAELEKYSNQ
;
A
#
# COMPACT_ATOMS: atom_id res chain seq x y z
N MET A 1 -12.51 -39.63 58.67
CA MET A 1 -12.91 -38.21 58.88
C MET A 1 -11.93 -37.18 58.30
N LYS A 2 -10.61 -37.40 58.26
CA LYS A 2 -9.65 -36.40 57.73
C LYS A 2 -9.68 -36.17 56.19
N LYS A 3 -10.09 -37.17 55.39
CA LYS A 3 -10.21 -37.00 53.91
C LYS A 3 -11.51 -36.32 53.46
N VAL A 4 -12.59 -36.41 54.24
CA VAL A 4 -13.87 -35.74 53.92
C VAL A 4 -13.77 -34.24 54.20
N LEU A 5 -13.10 -33.83 55.28
CA LEU A 5 -12.90 -32.42 55.64
C LEU A 5 -12.08 -31.62 54.60
N LEU A 6 -11.15 -32.26 53.89
CA LEU A 6 -10.33 -31.62 52.85
C LEU A 6 -11.12 -31.35 51.56
N THR A 7 -12.06 -32.23 51.19
CA THR A 7 -12.95 -32.01 50.04
C THR A 7 -14.07 -31.01 50.34
N THR A 8 -14.63 -31.00 51.55
CA THR A 8 -15.66 -30.00 51.91
C THR A 8 -15.06 -28.60 52.08
N GLY A 9 -13.83 -28.49 52.61
CA GLY A 9 -13.12 -27.20 52.72
C GLY A 9 -12.74 -26.60 51.36
N LEU A 10 -12.37 -27.44 50.38
CA LEU A 10 -12.05 -26.98 49.02
C LEU A 10 -13.31 -26.51 48.25
N CYS A 11 -14.44 -27.19 48.42
CA CYS A 11 -15.73 -26.75 47.85
C CYS A 11 -16.24 -25.46 48.50
N ILE A 12 -16.00 -25.24 49.79
CA ILE A 12 -16.39 -24.00 50.49
C ILE A 12 -15.47 -22.83 50.09
N LEU A 13 -14.18 -23.06 49.85
CA LEU A 13 -13.27 -22.02 49.33
C LEU A 13 -13.64 -21.58 47.91
N VAL A 14 -13.96 -22.52 47.01
CA VAL A 14 -14.46 -22.22 45.65
C VAL A 14 -15.81 -21.51 45.70
N ALA A 15 -16.70 -21.91 46.62
CA ALA A 15 -18.01 -21.29 46.81
C ALA A 15 -17.99 -19.98 47.62
N MET A 16 -16.86 -19.54 48.19
CA MET A 16 -16.72 -18.21 48.81
C MET A 16 -16.03 -17.22 47.87
N SER A 17 -15.12 -17.68 47.00
CA SER A 17 -14.61 -16.87 45.89
C SER A 17 -15.69 -16.51 44.86
N SER A 18 -16.74 -17.33 44.79
CA SER A 18 -17.84 -17.19 43.83
C SER A 18 -18.73 -15.96 44.07
N PHE A 19 -19.20 -15.80 45.31
CA PHE A 19 -20.04 -14.67 45.71
C PHE A 19 -19.28 -13.33 45.72
N ALA A 20 -17.96 -13.37 45.89
CA ALA A 20 -17.13 -12.18 45.96
C ALA A 20 -17.07 -11.41 44.63
N GLN A 21 -17.08 -12.11 43.49
CA GLN A 21 -16.88 -11.48 42.17
C GLN A 21 -18.18 -10.92 41.60
N LYS A 22 -19.33 -11.57 41.83
CA LYS A 22 -20.64 -10.96 41.55
C LYS A 22 -20.87 -9.71 42.40
N LYS A 23 -20.38 -9.70 43.66
CA LYS A 23 -20.36 -8.51 44.49
C LYS A 23 -19.44 -7.43 43.91
N ALA A 24 -18.27 -7.79 43.38
CA ALA A 24 -17.35 -6.85 42.75
C ALA A 24 -17.99 -6.10 41.56
N VAL A 25 -18.76 -6.78 40.70
CA VAL A 25 -19.51 -6.12 39.61
C VAL A 25 -20.52 -5.10 40.16
N LYS A 26 -21.25 -5.46 41.23
CA LYS A 26 -22.21 -4.56 41.89
C LYS A 26 -21.50 -3.37 42.55
N ASP A 27 -20.39 -3.62 43.24
CA ASP A 27 -19.60 -2.58 43.90
C ASP A 27 -18.99 -1.64 42.86
N ALA A 28 -18.55 -2.15 41.70
CA ALA A 28 -18.08 -1.34 40.59
C ALA A 28 -19.17 -0.41 40.05
N ARG A 29 -20.42 -0.90 39.87
CA ARG A 29 -21.56 -0.06 39.49
C ARG A 29 -21.86 1.02 40.52
N ASN A 30 -21.77 0.68 41.81
CA ASN A 30 -21.98 1.64 42.88
C ASN A 30 -20.89 2.72 42.89
N ALA A 31 -19.62 2.33 42.70
CA ALA A 31 -18.49 3.25 42.60
C ALA A 31 -18.64 4.17 41.37
N MET A 32 -19.03 3.63 40.22
CA MET A 32 -19.36 4.41 39.02
C MET A 32 -20.47 5.44 39.28
N GLY A 33 -21.56 5.04 39.96
CA GLY A 33 -22.66 5.95 40.32
C GLY A 33 -22.26 7.06 41.30
N LYS A 34 -21.16 6.87 42.03
CA LYS A 34 -20.53 7.88 42.90
C LYS A 34 -19.39 8.64 42.22
N GLU A 35 -19.20 8.44 40.91
CA GLU A 35 -18.12 9.04 40.12
C GLU A 35 -16.70 8.63 40.59
N GLN A 36 -16.58 7.49 41.27
CA GLN A 36 -15.31 6.92 41.74
C GLN A 36 -14.71 6.01 40.66
N PHE A 37 -14.40 6.56 39.49
CA PHE A 37 -14.06 5.76 38.30
C PHE A 37 -12.82 4.89 38.44
N MET A 38 -11.78 5.36 39.15
CA MET A 38 -10.58 4.55 39.40
C MET A 38 -10.90 3.31 40.24
N GLU A 39 -11.72 3.47 41.29
CA GLU A 39 -12.19 2.35 42.12
C GLU A 39 -13.08 1.40 41.29
N ALA A 40 -14.00 1.95 40.48
CA ALA A 40 -14.87 1.16 39.62
C ALA A 40 -14.06 0.32 38.61
N ARG A 41 -13.04 0.91 37.98
CA ARG A 41 -12.12 0.22 37.05
C ARG A 41 -11.39 -0.94 37.73
N GLU A 42 -10.84 -0.72 38.92
CA GLU A 42 -10.13 -1.79 39.66
C GLU A 42 -11.07 -2.93 40.07
N LEU A 43 -12.28 -2.59 40.55
CA LEU A 43 -13.28 -3.59 40.93
C LEU A 43 -13.71 -4.44 39.71
N ILE A 44 -14.03 -3.80 38.58
CA ILE A 44 -14.55 -4.52 37.40
C ILE A 44 -13.48 -5.36 36.71
N LYS A 45 -12.21 -4.91 36.71
CA LYS A 45 -11.09 -5.62 36.09
C LYS A 45 -10.92 -7.05 36.62
N SER A 46 -11.07 -7.23 37.93
CA SER A 46 -11.00 -8.56 38.54
C SER A 46 -12.18 -9.46 38.14
N ALA A 47 -13.38 -8.89 38.02
CA ALA A 47 -14.57 -9.64 37.61
C ALA A 47 -14.53 -10.07 36.14
N MET A 48 -13.91 -9.28 35.25
CA MET A 48 -13.79 -9.61 33.82
C MET A 48 -12.91 -10.85 33.55
N THR A 49 -12.03 -11.20 34.48
CA THR A 49 -11.12 -12.36 34.35
C THR A 49 -11.56 -13.56 35.20
N ASN A 50 -12.55 -13.38 36.08
CA ASN A 50 -13.01 -14.45 36.93
C ASN A 50 -13.93 -15.43 36.17
N PRO A 51 -13.74 -16.76 36.27
CA PRO A 51 -14.54 -17.75 35.54
C PRO A 51 -16.06 -17.63 35.69
N GLU A 52 -16.55 -17.06 36.79
CA GLU A 52 -17.98 -16.96 37.07
C GLU A 52 -18.66 -15.74 36.47
N THR A 53 -17.89 -14.67 36.26
CA THR A 53 -18.40 -13.38 35.79
C THR A 53 -17.87 -13.02 34.40
N ALA A 54 -16.79 -13.66 33.94
CA ALA A 54 -16.21 -13.44 32.61
C ALA A 54 -17.12 -13.88 31.46
N ASN A 55 -18.07 -14.79 31.71
CA ASN A 55 -19.07 -15.21 30.73
C ASN A 55 -20.42 -14.51 30.92
N ASP A 56 -20.53 -13.59 31.90
CA ASP A 56 -21.74 -12.82 32.13
C ASP A 56 -21.71 -11.52 31.29
N PRO A 57 -22.65 -11.32 30.34
CA PRO A 57 -22.76 -10.09 29.54
C PRO A 57 -22.78 -8.81 30.39
N GLU A 58 -23.39 -8.88 31.59
CA GLU A 58 -23.55 -7.75 32.50
C GLU A 58 -22.22 -7.27 33.09
N THR A 59 -21.24 -8.16 33.26
CA THR A 59 -19.89 -7.80 33.71
C THR A 59 -19.21 -6.90 32.68
N TRP A 60 -19.24 -7.31 31.42
CA TRP A 60 -18.61 -6.59 30.32
C TRP A 60 -19.34 -5.29 29.99
N LYS A 61 -20.68 -5.30 30.03
CA LYS A 61 -21.47 -4.06 29.93
C LYS A 61 -21.08 -3.08 31.02
N THR A 62 -20.95 -3.53 32.26
CA THR A 62 -20.53 -2.65 33.38
C THR A 62 -19.16 -2.04 33.14
N ALA A 63 -18.21 -2.80 32.60
CA ALA A 63 -16.89 -2.28 32.24
C ALA A 63 -17.00 -1.17 31.17
N GLY A 64 -17.80 -1.39 30.12
CA GLY A 64 -18.08 -0.37 29.11
C GLY A 64 -18.79 0.87 29.68
N ASP A 65 -19.78 0.66 30.55
CA ASP A 65 -20.57 1.73 31.20
C ASP A 65 -19.66 2.63 32.05
N ILE A 66 -18.69 2.06 32.78
CA ILE A 66 -17.73 2.82 33.60
C ILE A 66 -16.95 3.81 32.75
N GLU A 67 -16.41 3.35 31.63
CA GLU A 67 -15.65 4.18 30.71
C GLU A 67 -16.53 5.19 29.99
N ASN A 68 -17.70 4.77 29.49
CA ASN A 68 -18.64 5.67 28.85
C ASN A 68 -19.13 6.77 29.81
N LYS A 69 -19.37 6.45 31.08
CA LYS A 69 -19.82 7.43 32.06
C LYS A 69 -18.76 8.50 32.34
N PHE A 70 -17.50 8.10 32.39
CA PHE A 70 -16.39 9.05 32.47
C PHE A 70 -16.31 9.92 31.21
N TYR A 71 -16.41 9.31 30.02
CA TYR A 71 -16.45 10.03 28.75
C TYR A 71 -17.58 11.07 28.70
N GLU A 72 -18.81 10.69 29.05
CA GLU A 72 -19.96 11.59 29.08
C GLU A 72 -19.74 12.78 30.02
N GLN A 73 -19.14 12.55 31.18
CA GLN A 73 -18.87 13.60 32.16
C GLN A 73 -17.84 14.61 31.63
N GLU A 74 -16.74 14.14 31.05
CA GLU A 74 -15.71 15.02 30.49
C GLU A 74 -16.21 15.71 29.21
N ASN A 75 -16.98 15.02 28.37
CA ASN A 75 -17.57 15.60 27.16
C ASN A 75 -18.59 16.70 27.50
N LEU A 76 -19.39 16.51 28.56
CA LEU A 76 -20.27 17.57 29.06
C LEU A 76 -19.48 18.79 29.56
N LYS A 77 -18.33 18.58 30.22
CA LYS A 77 -17.45 19.69 30.61
C LYS A 77 -16.92 20.43 29.39
N GLN A 78 -16.47 19.71 28.35
CA GLN A 78 -16.05 20.29 27.07
C GLN A 78 -17.17 21.14 26.44
N LEU A 79 -18.37 20.59 26.28
CA LEU A 79 -19.52 21.29 25.68
C LEU A 79 -19.98 22.52 26.49
N THR A 80 -19.76 22.50 27.82
CA THR A 80 -20.06 23.63 28.71
C THR A 80 -18.86 24.54 28.96
N GLN A 81 -17.80 24.40 28.16
CA GLN A 81 -16.57 25.21 28.23
C GLN A 81 -15.92 25.22 29.62
N LYS A 82 -16.06 24.12 30.36
CA LYS A 82 -15.36 23.88 31.62
C LYS A 82 -14.04 23.17 31.35
N GLU A 83 -13.10 23.28 32.28
CA GLU A 83 -11.88 22.49 32.27
C GLU A 83 -12.23 20.98 32.28
N PHE A 84 -11.61 20.22 31.39
CA PHE A 84 -11.85 18.81 31.19
C PHE A 84 -10.55 18.11 30.81
N LYS A 85 -10.51 16.79 31.00
CA LYS A 85 -9.32 15.98 30.72
C LYS A 85 -9.42 15.37 29.33
N GLU A 86 -9.04 16.13 28.30
CA GLU A 86 -9.27 15.77 26.90
C GLU A 86 -8.70 14.39 26.50
N ALA A 87 -7.42 14.13 26.81
CA ALA A 87 -6.81 12.82 26.52
C ALA A 87 -7.52 11.67 27.24
N ASP A 88 -7.81 11.83 28.54
CA ASP A 88 -8.47 10.81 29.35
C ASP A 88 -9.91 10.55 28.88
N MET A 89 -10.62 11.61 28.47
CA MET A 89 -11.96 11.55 27.92
C MET A 89 -11.98 10.65 26.66
N TYR A 90 -11.12 10.92 25.69
CA TYR A 90 -11.05 10.09 24.49
C TYR A 90 -10.56 8.68 24.79
N ASN A 91 -9.54 8.51 25.64
CA ASN A 91 -9.09 7.18 26.05
C ASN A 91 -10.24 6.36 26.67
N ALA A 92 -11.11 6.98 27.48
CA ALA A 92 -12.28 6.31 28.04
C ALA A 92 -13.30 5.93 26.93
N LEU A 93 -13.55 6.80 25.96
CA LEU A 93 -14.39 6.45 24.81
C LEU A 93 -13.85 5.20 24.08
N LEU A 94 -12.56 5.17 23.76
CA LEU A 94 -11.93 4.02 23.10
C LEU A 94 -12.00 2.76 23.97
N ASN A 95 -11.71 2.87 25.26
CA ASN A 95 -11.73 1.75 26.22
C ASN A 95 -13.14 1.20 26.47
N SER A 96 -14.20 1.95 26.14
CA SER A 96 -15.58 1.46 26.24
C SER A 96 -15.95 0.48 25.12
N TYR A 97 -15.26 0.53 23.97
CA TYR A 97 -15.62 -0.22 22.76
C TYR A 97 -15.54 -1.74 22.95
N ASP A 98 -14.38 -2.27 23.33
CA ASP A 98 -14.17 -3.73 23.41
C ASP A 98 -15.09 -4.39 24.46
N PRO A 99 -15.28 -3.82 25.67
CA PRO A 99 -16.24 -4.35 26.63
C PRO A 99 -17.69 -4.39 26.11
N TYR A 100 -18.12 -3.38 25.35
CA TYR A 100 -19.46 -3.36 24.76
C TYR A 100 -19.64 -4.42 23.68
N VAL A 101 -18.66 -4.58 22.79
CA VAL A 101 -18.66 -5.66 21.80
C VAL A 101 -18.74 -7.01 22.51
N LYS A 102 -17.91 -7.21 23.54
CA LYS A 102 -17.89 -8.47 24.30
C LYS A 102 -19.20 -8.75 25.03
N ALA A 103 -19.84 -7.72 25.59
CA ALA A 103 -21.13 -7.84 26.25
C ALA A 103 -22.21 -8.31 25.28
N ASP A 104 -22.25 -7.75 24.06
CA ASP A 104 -23.19 -8.18 23.04
C ASP A 104 -22.93 -9.62 22.56
N GLU A 105 -21.67 -9.97 22.30
CA GLU A 105 -21.27 -11.34 21.90
C GLU A 105 -21.76 -12.38 22.92
N LEU A 106 -21.47 -12.17 24.20
CA LEU A 106 -21.90 -13.07 25.27
C LEU A 106 -23.42 -13.10 25.41
N GLY A 107 -24.09 -11.96 25.24
CA GLY A 107 -25.54 -11.85 25.31
C GLY A 107 -26.24 -12.60 24.17
N GLN A 108 -25.54 -12.81 23.05
CA GLN A 108 -26.04 -13.50 21.87
C GLN A 108 -25.86 -15.03 21.94
N LEU A 109 -25.15 -15.55 22.94
CA LEU A 109 -25.03 -16.99 23.15
C LEU A 109 -26.38 -17.61 23.57
N PRO A 110 -26.73 -18.81 23.08
CA PRO A 110 -27.92 -19.51 23.50
C PRO A 110 -27.82 -19.97 24.97
N ASP A 111 -28.94 -19.93 25.69
CA ASP A 111 -29.05 -20.53 27.02
C ASP A 111 -29.06 -22.07 26.97
N GLU A 112 -29.12 -22.73 28.13
CA GLU A 112 -29.17 -24.21 28.24
C GLU A 112 -30.34 -24.85 27.46
N LYS A 113 -31.36 -24.07 27.09
CA LYS A 113 -32.53 -24.51 26.32
C LYS A 113 -32.42 -24.13 24.84
N GLY A 114 -31.27 -23.64 24.39
CA GLY A 114 -31.03 -23.20 23.02
C GLY A 114 -31.64 -21.83 22.68
N LYS A 115 -32.17 -21.08 23.66
CA LYS A 115 -32.82 -19.79 23.41
C LYS A 115 -31.82 -18.65 23.54
N ILE A 116 -31.83 -17.74 22.58
CA ILE A 116 -31.02 -16.52 22.65
C ILE A 116 -31.85 -15.40 23.27
N LYS A 117 -31.32 -14.78 24.33
CA LYS A 117 -31.93 -13.60 24.98
C LYS A 117 -30.86 -12.58 25.37
N ASN A 118 -30.48 -11.76 24.39
CA ASN A 118 -29.52 -10.69 24.61
C ASN A 118 -30.18 -9.50 25.31
N LYS A 119 -29.97 -9.38 26.63
CA LYS A 119 -30.58 -8.31 27.45
C LYS A 119 -29.83 -6.97 27.36
N VAL A 120 -28.57 -7.00 26.93
CA VAL A 120 -27.70 -5.82 26.94
C VAL A 120 -27.67 -5.10 25.58
N ARG A 121 -27.91 -5.84 24.47
CA ARG A 121 -27.85 -5.33 23.08
C ARG A 121 -28.54 -3.99 22.86
N LYS A 122 -29.79 -3.85 23.34
CA LYS A 122 -30.57 -2.63 23.12
C LYS A 122 -29.88 -1.40 23.71
N ASP A 123 -29.35 -1.52 24.92
CA ASP A 123 -28.67 -0.42 25.60
C ASP A 123 -27.31 -0.15 24.97
N VAL A 124 -26.51 -1.21 24.77
CA VAL A 124 -25.17 -1.13 24.17
C VAL A 124 -25.22 -0.51 22.77
N SER A 125 -26.12 -0.98 21.89
CA SER A 125 -26.26 -0.43 20.53
C SER A 125 -26.71 1.04 20.52
N ALA A 126 -27.53 1.46 21.50
CA ALA A 126 -27.93 2.85 21.64
C ALA A 126 -26.73 3.73 22.04
N ILE A 127 -25.92 3.30 23.01
CA ILE A 127 -24.72 4.01 23.46
C ILE A 127 -23.68 4.10 22.33
N MET A 128 -23.38 2.98 21.66
CA MET A 128 -22.39 2.95 20.57
C MET A 128 -22.83 3.82 19.38
N ARG A 129 -24.13 3.85 19.06
CA ARG A 129 -24.66 4.76 18.03
C ARG A 129 -24.53 6.22 18.44
N ALA A 130 -24.87 6.57 19.69
CA ALA A 130 -24.77 7.94 20.20
C ALA A 130 -23.34 8.47 20.22
N ASN A 131 -22.37 7.60 20.53
CA ASN A 131 -20.96 7.98 20.64
C ASN A 131 -20.17 7.83 19.34
N HIS A 132 -20.77 7.33 18.26
CA HIS A 132 -20.07 7.01 17.01
C HIS A 132 -19.25 8.20 16.48
N GLY A 133 -19.83 9.40 16.44
CA GLY A 133 -19.11 10.62 16.03
C GLY A 133 -17.94 11.00 16.96
N GLY A 134 -17.98 10.62 18.23
CA GLY A 134 -16.88 10.85 19.18
C GLY A 134 -15.59 10.16 18.78
N PHE A 135 -15.67 9.04 18.05
CA PHE A 135 -14.48 8.35 17.55
C PHE A 135 -13.74 9.17 16.50
N VAL A 136 -14.45 9.93 15.65
CA VAL A 136 -13.81 10.86 14.70
C VAL A 136 -13.03 11.93 15.46
N ASN A 137 -13.64 12.52 16.49
CA ASN A 137 -13.01 13.58 17.29
C ASN A 137 -11.76 13.06 18.03
N GLY A 138 -11.85 11.86 18.61
CA GLY A 138 -10.69 11.22 19.25
C GLY A 138 -9.56 10.92 18.27
N GLY A 139 -9.88 10.46 17.06
CA GLY A 139 -8.90 10.25 16.00
C GLY A 139 -8.20 11.55 15.59
N ILE A 140 -8.96 12.64 15.40
CA ILE A 140 -8.40 13.97 15.10
C ILE A 140 -7.48 14.45 16.23
N TYR A 141 -7.91 14.32 17.48
CA TYR A 141 -7.10 14.71 18.64
C TYR A 141 -5.76 13.99 18.66
N PHE A 142 -5.75 12.65 18.62
CA PHE A 142 -4.50 11.89 18.68
C PHE A 142 -3.63 12.05 17.43
N ASN A 143 -4.23 12.35 16.27
CA ASN A 143 -3.48 12.68 15.06
C ASN A 143 -2.74 14.02 15.20
N ASN A 144 -3.38 15.04 15.78
CA ASN A 144 -2.75 16.34 16.06
C ASN A 144 -1.60 16.20 17.08
N GLU A 145 -1.76 15.30 18.06
CA GLU A 145 -0.72 14.90 19.02
C GLU A 145 0.35 13.96 18.42
N LYS A 146 0.28 13.67 17.12
CA LYS A 146 1.18 12.76 16.38
C LYS A 146 1.24 11.34 16.94
N GLN A 147 0.23 10.94 17.72
CA GLN A 147 0.04 9.58 18.19
C GLN A 147 -0.73 8.78 17.14
N TYR A 148 -0.12 8.60 15.96
CA TYR A 148 -0.78 8.05 14.77
C TYR A 148 -1.38 6.66 14.99
N GLY A 149 -0.73 5.80 15.76
CA GLY A 149 -1.28 4.47 16.10
C GLY A 149 -2.61 4.55 16.85
N LYS A 150 -2.72 5.47 17.82
CA LYS A 150 -3.98 5.71 18.53
C LYS A 150 -5.02 6.37 17.63
N ALA A 151 -4.62 7.35 16.82
CA ALA A 151 -5.51 7.96 15.85
C ALA A 151 -6.13 6.92 14.91
N ALA A 152 -5.33 5.97 14.43
CA ALA A 152 -5.77 4.84 13.63
C ALA A 152 -6.79 3.97 14.40
N ASP A 153 -6.58 3.69 15.69
CA ASP A 153 -7.54 2.95 16.52
C ASP A 153 -8.92 3.61 16.51
N PHE A 154 -8.98 4.93 16.72
CA PHE A 154 -10.22 5.68 16.72
C PHE A 154 -10.95 5.65 15.37
N PHE A 155 -10.25 5.99 14.29
CA PHE A 155 -10.85 5.98 12.95
C PHE A 155 -11.26 4.57 12.51
N GLU A 156 -10.48 3.55 12.87
CA GLU A 156 -10.84 2.15 12.61
C GLU A 156 -12.08 1.73 13.42
N LYS A 157 -12.20 2.09 14.70
CA LYS A 157 -13.41 1.80 15.47
C LYS A 157 -14.62 2.48 14.86
N TYR A 158 -14.51 3.75 14.44
CA TYR A 158 -15.57 4.43 13.68
C TYR A 158 -16.02 3.62 12.45
N TRP A 159 -15.07 3.06 11.70
CA TRP A 159 -15.34 2.23 10.53
C TRP A 159 -15.90 0.83 10.87
N LEU A 160 -15.49 0.23 11.99
CA LEU A 160 -15.96 -1.11 12.39
C LEU A 160 -17.35 -1.11 13.01
N ILE A 161 -17.73 -0.06 13.74
CA ILE A 161 -19.00 0.00 14.49
C ILE A 161 -20.23 -0.35 13.64
N PRO A 162 -20.42 0.23 12.43
CA PRO A 162 -21.57 -0.09 11.59
C PRO A 162 -21.66 -1.56 11.14
N SER A 163 -20.55 -2.28 11.16
CA SER A 163 -20.47 -3.68 10.74
C SER A 163 -20.60 -4.67 11.91
N LEU A 164 -20.82 -4.20 13.14
CA LEU A 164 -20.99 -5.08 14.31
C LEU A 164 -22.32 -5.86 14.23
N PRO A 165 -22.35 -7.13 14.68
CA PRO A 165 -23.57 -7.96 14.64
C PRO A 165 -24.80 -7.34 15.31
N MET A 166 -24.60 -6.47 16.31
CA MET A 166 -25.70 -5.77 16.99
C MET A 166 -26.47 -4.78 16.11
N PHE A 167 -25.95 -4.42 14.94
CA PHE A 167 -26.57 -3.49 13.99
C PHE A 167 -27.08 -4.18 12.70
N GLU A 168 -26.93 -5.50 12.56
CA GLU A 168 -27.36 -6.24 11.34
C GLU A 168 -28.84 -6.01 10.99
N ASP A 169 -29.70 -5.91 12.01
CA ASP A 169 -31.14 -5.71 11.86
C ASP A 169 -31.54 -4.24 11.60
N ASP A 170 -30.62 -3.28 11.76
CA ASP A 170 -30.85 -1.85 11.56
C ASP A 170 -29.83 -1.25 10.59
N LYS A 171 -30.00 -1.57 9.30
CA LYS A 171 -29.12 -1.11 8.21
C LYS A 171 -29.09 0.42 8.03
N ASN A 172 -30.02 1.14 8.65
CA ASN A 172 -30.09 2.60 8.61
C ASN A 172 -29.51 3.25 9.88
N ALA A 173 -28.94 2.46 10.80
CA ALA A 173 -28.31 2.96 12.02
C ALA A 173 -27.17 3.95 11.74
N PHE A 174 -26.50 3.78 10.59
CA PHE A 174 -25.36 4.58 10.15
C PHE A 174 -25.45 4.87 8.66
N ASN A 175 -25.01 6.05 8.25
CA ASN A 175 -24.80 6.36 6.84
C ASN A 175 -23.37 5.98 6.43
N THR A 176 -23.18 4.78 5.90
CA THR A 176 -21.85 4.29 5.48
C THR A 176 -21.48 4.66 4.04
N ASN A 177 -22.41 5.30 3.31
CA ASN A 177 -22.28 5.60 1.89
C ASN A 177 -22.04 7.09 1.61
N ASP A 178 -21.75 7.90 2.63
CA ASP A 178 -21.35 9.30 2.41
C ASP A 178 -19.84 9.48 2.29
N SER A 179 -19.46 10.64 1.76
CA SER A 179 -18.06 11.01 1.56
C SER A 179 -17.31 11.17 2.89
N THR A 180 -17.99 11.55 3.98
CA THR A 180 -17.36 11.66 5.30
C THR A 180 -16.91 10.29 5.78
N PHE A 181 -17.77 9.28 5.71
CA PHE A 181 -17.43 7.91 6.08
C PHE A 181 -16.23 7.41 5.28
N GLN A 182 -16.22 7.64 3.95
CA GLN A 182 -15.08 7.29 3.09
C GLN A 182 -13.78 7.98 3.51
N THR A 183 -13.82 9.27 3.80
CA THR A 183 -12.65 10.03 4.25
C THR A 183 -12.12 9.48 5.58
N ILE A 184 -12.98 9.12 6.53
CA ILE A 184 -12.54 8.56 7.82
C ILE A 184 -11.89 7.18 7.65
N LYS A 185 -12.42 6.31 6.78
CA LYS A 185 -11.77 5.03 6.44
C LYS A 185 -10.36 5.23 5.92
N TYR A 186 -10.19 6.20 5.02
CA TYR A 186 -8.90 6.55 4.46
C TYR A 186 -7.94 7.11 5.53
N TYR A 187 -8.42 7.95 6.45
CA TYR A 187 -7.60 8.43 7.57
C TYR A 187 -7.17 7.32 8.54
N ALA A 188 -8.00 6.30 8.77
CA ALA A 188 -7.56 5.12 9.53
C ALA A 188 -6.32 4.47 8.90
N VAL A 189 -6.34 4.28 7.58
CA VAL A 189 -5.22 3.74 6.80
C VAL A 189 -4.00 4.65 6.89
N ILE A 190 -4.14 5.94 6.60
CA ILE A 190 -3.02 6.89 6.60
C ILE A 190 -2.36 6.97 7.97
N CYS A 191 -3.14 7.02 9.05
CA CYS A 191 -2.60 7.00 10.41
C CYS A 191 -1.89 5.67 10.74
N ALA A 192 -2.39 4.52 10.24
CA ALA A 192 -1.71 3.24 10.41
C ALA A 192 -0.34 3.22 9.68
N ILE A 193 -0.29 3.75 8.45
CA ILE A 193 0.95 3.89 7.67
C ILE A 193 1.94 4.82 8.37
N GLN A 194 1.49 5.98 8.85
CA GLN A 194 2.34 6.93 9.60
C GLN A 194 2.84 6.37 10.93
N ALA A 195 2.14 5.38 11.49
CA ALA A 195 2.56 4.64 12.67
C ALA A 195 3.49 3.45 12.34
N GLU A 196 3.87 3.26 11.08
CA GLU A 196 4.66 2.14 10.56
C GLU A 196 4.00 0.76 10.82
N GLN A 197 2.67 0.73 10.93
CA GLN A 197 1.89 -0.49 11.16
C GLN A 197 1.51 -1.16 9.83
N HIS A 198 2.52 -1.55 9.05
CA HIS A 198 2.35 -1.99 7.66
C HIS A 198 1.36 -3.14 7.47
N ASP A 199 1.42 -4.20 8.28
CA ASP A 199 0.48 -5.33 8.20
C ASP A 199 -0.98 -4.90 8.46
N ARG A 200 -1.18 -3.97 9.39
CA ARG A 200 -2.50 -3.41 9.72
C ARG A 200 -3.00 -2.53 8.58
N ALA A 201 -2.13 -1.68 8.03
CA ALA A 201 -2.44 -0.84 6.88
C ALA A 201 -2.86 -1.68 5.67
N VAL A 202 -2.14 -2.76 5.35
CA VAL A 202 -2.52 -3.72 4.30
C VAL A 202 -3.89 -4.33 4.57
N THR A 203 -4.17 -4.75 5.81
CA THR A 203 -5.47 -5.32 6.18
C THR A 203 -6.61 -4.33 5.93
N MET A 204 -6.42 -3.07 6.36
CA MET A 204 -7.39 -2.00 6.13
C MET A 204 -7.54 -1.67 4.63
N LEU A 205 -6.45 -1.55 3.89
CA LEU A 205 -6.47 -1.30 2.45
C LEU A 205 -7.19 -2.42 1.69
N LYS A 206 -6.99 -3.69 2.05
CA LYS A 206 -7.75 -4.80 1.43
C LYS A 206 -9.25 -4.64 1.68
N ARG A 207 -9.64 -4.36 2.93
CA ARG A 207 -11.05 -4.10 3.27
C ARG A 207 -11.61 -2.91 2.49
N ILE A 208 -10.87 -1.80 2.38
CA ILE A 208 -11.38 -0.61 1.67
C ILE A 208 -11.59 -0.89 0.17
N THR A 209 -10.77 -1.75 -0.45
CA THR A 209 -10.95 -2.17 -1.85
C THR A 209 -12.12 -3.11 -2.10
N GLU A 210 -12.62 -3.79 -1.06
CA GLU A 210 -13.78 -4.69 -1.12
C GLU A 210 -15.11 -3.95 -0.88
N GLU A 211 -15.05 -2.74 -0.30
CA GLU A 211 -16.20 -1.89 -0.05
C GLU A 211 -16.48 -0.94 -1.24
N PRO A 212 -17.73 -0.52 -1.48
CA PRO A 212 -18.04 0.45 -2.53
C PRO A 212 -17.26 1.76 -2.34
N PHE A 213 -16.66 2.27 -3.41
CA PHE A 213 -16.04 3.59 -3.44
C PHE A 213 -17.07 4.68 -3.77
N VAL A 214 -17.05 5.77 -3.01
CA VAL A 214 -17.82 6.99 -3.30
C VAL A 214 -16.84 8.12 -3.56
N GLU A 215 -16.97 8.73 -4.74
CA GLU A 215 -16.08 9.81 -5.17
C GLU A 215 -16.09 10.97 -4.17
N ASN A 216 -14.89 11.45 -3.84
CA ASN A 216 -14.68 12.49 -2.85
C ASN A 216 -13.41 13.28 -3.18
N SER A 217 -13.22 14.42 -2.53
CA SER A 217 -12.07 15.31 -2.76
C SER A 217 -10.81 14.91 -1.99
N THR A 218 -10.89 13.95 -1.07
CA THR A 218 -9.75 13.55 -0.22
C THR A 218 -8.81 12.61 -0.95
N TYR A 219 -9.35 11.63 -1.66
CA TYR A 219 -8.55 10.64 -2.39
C TYR A 219 -9.35 10.06 -3.56
N LYS A 220 -8.64 9.55 -4.56
CA LYS A 220 -9.20 8.75 -5.65
C LYS A 220 -9.11 7.27 -5.30
N GLU A 221 -9.99 6.47 -5.89
CA GLU A 221 -9.95 5.02 -5.69
C GLU A 221 -8.58 4.42 -6.04
N SER A 222 -7.90 4.95 -7.07
CA SER A 222 -6.54 4.54 -7.43
C SER A 222 -5.54 4.72 -6.29
N ASP A 223 -5.68 5.76 -5.48
CA ASP A 223 -4.70 6.09 -4.43
C ASP A 223 -4.61 4.97 -3.38
N VAL A 224 -5.73 4.27 -3.13
CA VAL A 224 -5.76 3.08 -2.26
C VAL A 224 -4.87 1.96 -2.81
N TYR A 225 -4.91 1.72 -4.12
CA TYR A 225 -4.09 0.68 -4.74
C TYR A 225 -2.61 1.09 -4.83
N GLU A 226 -2.31 2.38 -4.98
CA GLU A 226 -0.94 2.89 -4.88
C GLU A 226 -0.38 2.69 -3.47
N LEU A 227 -1.16 3.01 -2.44
CA LEU A 227 -0.79 2.75 -1.05
C LEU A 227 -0.62 1.24 -0.80
N LEU A 228 -1.53 0.40 -1.29
CA LEU A 228 -1.43 -1.04 -1.11
C LEU A 228 -0.17 -1.62 -1.79
N ALA A 229 0.18 -1.12 -2.97
CA ALA A 229 1.42 -1.48 -3.65
C ALA A 229 2.65 -1.06 -2.80
N ALA A 230 2.69 0.19 -2.34
CA ALA A 230 3.79 0.69 -1.49
C ALA A 230 3.94 -0.10 -0.18
N GLU A 231 2.84 -0.47 0.47
CA GLU A 231 2.88 -1.27 1.69
C GLU A 231 3.40 -2.70 1.44
N TYR A 232 3.06 -3.32 0.30
CA TYR A 232 3.68 -4.60 -0.08
C TYR A 232 5.17 -4.47 -0.40
N GLU A 233 5.63 -3.35 -0.95
CA GLU A 233 7.06 -3.08 -1.10
C GLU A 233 7.77 -2.96 0.26
N ASN A 234 7.18 -2.22 1.21
CA ASN A 234 7.69 -2.11 2.58
C ASN A 234 7.80 -3.47 3.27
N LEU A 235 6.80 -4.34 3.07
CA LEU A 235 6.78 -5.71 3.57
C LEU A 235 7.65 -6.69 2.76
N LYS A 236 8.22 -6.24 1.63
CA LYS A 236 8.96 -7.06 0.66
C LYS A 236 8.14 -8.21 0.08
N ASP A 237 6.82 -8.07 0.05
CA ASP A 237 5.89 -9.04 -0.52
C ASP A 237 5.74 -8.80 -2.03
N SER A 238 6.73 -9.30 -2.78
CA SER A 238 6.76 -9.13 -4.24
C SER A 238 5.59 -9.81 -4.98
N VAL A 239 4.93 -10.80 -4.36
CA VAL A 239 3.81 -11.52 -4.97
C VAL A 239 2.57 -10.65 -4.94
N ASN A 240 2.21 -10.16 -3.75
CA ASN A 240 1.04 -9.30 -3.62
C ASN A 240 1.27 -7.91 -4.21
N PHE A 241 2.49 -7.39 -4.21
CA PHE A 241 2.85 -6.19 -4.96
C PHE A 241 2.52 -6.34 -6.45
N LEU A 242 3.03 -7.39 -7.10
CA LEU A 242 2.78 -7.64 -8.51
C LEU A 242 1.29 -7.83 -8.82
N ASN A 243 0.58 -8.59 -7.98
CA ASN A 243 -0.86 -8.79 -8.12
C ASN A 243 -1.63 -7.46 -8.00
N THR A 244 -1.25 -6.60 -7.06
CA THR A 244 -1.87 -5.28 -6.88
C THR A 244 -1.66 -4.41 -8.12
N LEU A 245 -0.45 -4.39 -8.67
CA LEU A 245 -0.16 -3.66 -9.91
C LEU A 245 -0.98 -4.18 -11.10
N GLN A 246 -1.15 -5.50 -11.23
CA GLN A 246 -1.96 -6.10 -12.30
C GLN A 246 -3.42 -5.67 -12.21
N VAL A 247 -4.05 -5.87 -11.05
CA VAL A 247 -5.45 -5.51 -10.82
C VAL A 247 -5.67 -4.01 -11.02
N ALA A 248 -4.77 -3.19 -10.49
CA ALA A 248 -4.89 -1.74 -10.58
C ALA A 248 -4.61 -1.20 -11.99
N ALA A 249 -3.69 -1.79 -12.76
CA ALA A 249 -3.45 -1.40 -14.14
C ALA A 249 -4.66 -1.69 -15.06
N GLU A 250 -5.40 -2.77 -14.79
CA GLU A 250 -6.64 -3.09 -15.51
C GLU A 250 -7.79 -2.16 -15.10
N LYS A 251 -7.92 -1.88 -13.81
CA LYS A 251 -8.98 -1.03 -13.26
C LYS A 251 -8.76 0.46 -13.56
N PHE A 252 -7.51 0.91 -13.61
CA PHE A 252 -7.13 2.31 -13.79
C PHE A 252 -6.13 2.46 -14.96
N PRO A 253 -6.52 2.19 -16.21
CA PRO A 253 -5.62 2.15 -17.36
C PRO A 253 -4.94 3.49 -17.68
N GLY A 254 -5.48 4.62 -17.19
CA GLY A 254 -4.89 5.96 -17.34
C GLY A 254 -4.04 6.43 -16.16
N ASN A 255 -3.92 5.61 -15.09
CA ASN A 255 -3.06 5.95 -13.96
C ASN A 255 -1.59 5.70 -14.33
N LYS A 256 -0.73 6.70 -14.06
CA LYS A 256 0.68 6.72 -14.48
C LYS A 256 1.61 5.90 -13.58
N TYR A 257 1.11 5.35 -12.47
CA TYR A 257 1.88 4.54 -11.54
C TYR A 257 1.81 3.04 -11.89
N PHE A 258 0.62 2.46 -12.06
CA PHE A 258 0.50 0.99 -12.09
C PHE A 258 1.14 0.32 -13.31
N LEU A 259 0.77 0.75 -14.51
CA LEU A 259 1.18 0.08 -15.74
C LEU A 259 2.69 0.18 -15.99
N PRO A 260 3.35 1.35 -15.81
CA PRO A 260 4.80 1.44 -15.91
C PRO A 260 5.54 0.58 -14.87
N ASN A 261 5.10 0.59 -13.61
CA ASN A 261 5.71 -0.25 -12.58
C ASN A 261 5.51 -1.75 -12.88
N LEU A 262 4.34 -2.14 -13.38
CA LEU A 262 4.06 -3.52 -13.77
C LEU A 262 4.98 -4.00 -14.90
N ILE A 263 5.14 -3.18 -15.94
CA ILE A 263 6.06 -3.45 -17.04
C ILE A 263 7.49 -3.60 -16.51
N ASN A 264 7.95 -2.66 -15.67
CA ASN A 264 9.29 -2.72 -15.07
C ASN A 264 9.49 -4.01 -14.25
N GLN A 265 8.50 -4.44 -13.47
CA GLN A 265 8.59 -5.70 -12.72
C GLN A 265 8.74 -6.92 -13.63
N TYR A 266 8.05 -6.95 -14.77
CA TYR A 266 8.24 -8.02 -15.75
C TYR A 266 9.62 -8.00 -16.39
N ILE A 267 10.13 -6.81 -16.73
CA ILE A 267 11.48 -6.65 -17.29
C ILE A 267 12.53 -7.15 -16.30
N VAL A 268 12.50 -6.68 -15.04
CA VAL A 268 13.47 -7.08 -14.00
C VAL A 268 13.42 -8.59 -13.70
N LYS A 269 12.24 -9.22 -13.85
CA LYS A 269 12.08 -10.68 -13.69
C LYS A 269 12.40 -11.49 -14.95
N GLY A 270 12.87 -10.85 -16.03
CA GLY A 270 13.17 -11.49 -17.32
C GLY A 270 11.94 -12.01 -18.08
N GLN A 271 10.74 -11.52 -17.74
CA GLN A 271 9.47 -11.90 -18.35
C GLN A 271 9.14 -11.00 -19.54
N SER A 272 10.04 -10.92 -20.52
CA SER A 272 9.97 -9.96 -21.63
C SER A 272 8.67 -10.06 -22.45
N ASP A 273 8.14 -11.26 -22.66
CA ASP A 273 6.88 -11.44 -23.42
C ASP A 273 5.68 -10.79 -22.71
N ARG A 274 5.62 -10.89 -21.37
CA ARG A 274 4.59 -10.20 -20.58
C ARG A 274 4.79 -8.70 -20.58
N ALA A 275 6.04 -8.24 -20.44
CA ALA A 275 6.35 -6.82 -20.54
C ALA A 275 5.88 -6.23 -21.88
N ILE A 276 6.13 -6.93 -22.99
CA ILE A 276 5.67 -6.55 -24.33
C ILE A 276 4.15 -6.48 -24.41
N GLU A 277 3.42 -7.47 -23.87
CA GLU A 277 1.95 -7.45 -23.84
C GLU A 277 1.39 -6.21 -23.13
N TYR A 278 1.97 -5.85 -21.98
CA TYR A 278 1.54 -4.68 -21.21
C TYR A 278 2.00 -3.36 -21.84
N LEU A 279 3.14 -3.33 -22.53
CA LEU A 279 3.54 -2.19 -23.37
C LEU A 279 2.51 -1.96 -24.49
N ASP A 280 2.01 -3.01 -25.13
CA ASP A 280 0.98 -2.90 -26.16
C ASP A 280 -0.37 -2.42 -25.61
N LYS A 281 -0.67 -2.73 -24.35
CA LYS A 281 -1.82 -2.13 -23.64
C LYS A 281 -1.57 -0.64 -23.36
N ALA A 282 -0.38 -0.30 -22.87
CA ALA A 282 0.00 1.09 -22.54
C ALA A 282 -0.09 2.01 -23.77
N ILE A 283 0.50 1.58 -24.89
CA ILE A 283 0.50 2.31 -26.16
C ILE A 283 -0.92 2.55 -26.68
N ARG A 284 -1.81 1.57 -26.56
CA ARG A 284 -3.22 1.71 -26.97
C ARG A 284 -4.00 2.69 -26.09
N ASN A 285 -3.69 2.74 -24.80
CA ASN A 285 -4.41 3.57 -23.83
C ASN A 285 -3.97 5.03 -23.86
N ASP A 286 -2.68 5.28 -24.03
CA ASP A 286 -2.11 6.63 -24.11
C ASP A 286 -1.07 6.76 -25.23
N PRO A 287 -1.51 7.21 -26.42
CA PRO A 287 -0.60 7.43 -27.53
C PRO A 287 0.43 8.56 -27.29
N SER A 288 0.21 9.44 -26.30
CA SER A 288 1.04 10.64 -26.10
C SER A 288 2.46 10.35 -25.59
N GLY A 289 2.71 9.12 -25.10
CA GLY A 289 4.05 8.61 -24.73
C GLY A 289 4.55 7.48 -25.62
N SER A 290 3.96 7.31 -26.82
CA SER A 290 4.21 6.14 -27.67
C SER A 290 5.68 5.89 -27.97
N CYS A 291 6.49 6.92 -28.21
CA CYS A 291 7.89 6.69 -28.58
C CYS A 291 8.67 5.97 -27.47
N ASP A 292 8.51 6.41 -26.21
CA ASP A 292 9.21 5.79 -25.08
C ASP A 292 8.79 4.33 -24.90
N LEU A 293 7.49 4.05 -24.98
CA LEU A 293 6.95 2.70 -24.85
C LEU A 293 7.39 1.79 -26.01
N TYR A 294 7.34 2.28 -27.25
CA TYR A 294 7.88 1.55 -28.41
C TYR A 294 9.38 1.30 -28.28
N SER A 295 10.14 2.28 -27.78
CA SER A 295 11.59 2.11 -27.58
C SER A 295 11.90 1.01 -26.57
N VAL A 296 11.17 0.95 -25.45
CA VAL A 296 11.32 -0.13 -24.46
C VAL A 296 10.92 -1.47 -25.08
N LYS A 297 9.82 -1.52 -25.83
CA LYS A 297 9.38 -2.74 -26.54
C LYS A 297 10.44 -3.23 -27.53
N ALA A 298 11.02 -2.33 -28.31
CA ALA A 298 12.09 -2.65 -29.26
C ALA A 298 13.36 -3.15 -28.57
N SER A 299 13.75 -2.54 -27.45
CA SER A 299 14.88 -3.03 -26.64
C SER A 299 14.68 -4.46 -26.16
N LEU A 300 13.45 -4.83 -25.76
CA LEU A 300 13.15 -6.22 -25.35
C LEU A 300 13.26 -7.21 -26.51
N PHE A 301 12.93 -6.81 -27.74
CA PHE A 301 13.19 -7.63 -28.93
C PHE A 301 14.70 -7.76 -29.22
N ALA A 302 15.44 -6.66 -29.10
CA ALA A 302 16.89 -6.66 -29.29
C ALA A 302 17.61 -7.53 -28.26
N GLU A 303 17.19 -7.52 -27.00
CA GLU A 303 17.70 -8.42 -25.94
C GLU A 303 17.45 -9.90 -26.26
N LYS A 304 16.32 -10.20 -26.91
CA LYS A 304 16.01 -11.54 -27.44
C LYS A 304 16.72 -11.86 -28.76
N LYS A 305 17.59 -10.97 -29.24
CA LYS A 305 18.27 -11.02 -30.55
C LYS A 305 17.33 -11.05 -31.76
N ASP A 306 16.07 -10.65 -31.57
CA ASP A 306 15.14 -10.43 -32.68
C ASP A 306 15.34 -9.02 -33.24
N PHE A 307 16.48 -8.83 -33.90
CA PHE A 307 16.86 -7.51 -34.41
C PHE A 307 15.93 -7.01 -35.52
N THR A 308 15.28 -7.91 -36.25
CA THR A 308 14.29 -7.54 -37.27
C THR A 308 13.08 -6.88 -36.62
N GLN A 309 12.47 -7.51 -35.61
CA GLN A 309 11.35 -6.88 -34.89
C GLN A 309 11.81 -5.63 -34.12
N ALA A 310 13.01 -5.64 -33.55
CA ALA A 310 13.55 -4.46 -32.88
C ALA A 310 13.65 -3.25 -33.83
N GLU A 311 14.23 -3.45 -35.03
CA GLU A 311 14.35 -2.40 -36.05
C GLU A 311 12.97 -1.85 -36.47
N ASP A 312 12.00 -2.71 -36.75
CA ASP A 312 10.64 -2.31 -37.11
C ASP A 312 9.97 -1.47 -36.01
N VAL A 313 10.11 -1.88 -34.75
CA VAL A 313 9.49 -1.18 -33.62
C VAL A 313 10.21 0.14 -33.31
N TYR A 314 11.55 0.20 -33.37
CA TYR A 314 12.28 1.46 -33.23
C TYR A 314 11.93 2.44 -34.34
N ASN A 315 11.79 1.97 -35.59
CA ASN A 315 11.36 2.82 -36.70
C ASN A 315 9.92 3.31 -36.52
N THR A 316 9.04 2.50 -35.93
CA THR A 316 7.69 2.93 -35.53
C THR A 316 7.77 4.06 -34.49
N ALA A 317 8.65 3.91 -33.50
CA ALA A 317 8.90 4.93 -32.48
C ALA A 317 9.40 6.25 -33.10
N LEU A 318 10.38 6.18 -34.01
CA LEU A 318 10.93 7.33 -34.73
C LEU A 318 9.95 7.94 -35.75
N GLY A 319 9.00 7.16 -36.26
CA GLY A 319 7.89 7.66 -37.07
C GLY A 319 6.91 8.49 -36.26
N ALA A 320 6.70 8.14 -34.98
CA ALA A 320 5.89 8.90 -34.05
C ALA A 320 6.61 10.16 -33.55
N ASP A 321 7.89 10.05 -33.22
CA ASP A 321 8.75 11.18 -32.87
C ASP A 321 10.17 10.99 -33.45
N PRO A 322 10.53 11.73 -34.52
CA PRO A 322 11.86 11.64 -35.12
C PRO A 322 13.00 12.05 -34.18
N ASN A 323 12.72 12.80 -33.11
CA ASN A 323 13.71 13.30 -32.16
C ASN A 323 13.72 12.49 -30.85
N CYS A 324 13.08 11.33 -30.85
CA CYS A 324 13.05 10.46 -29.70
C CYS A 324 14.43 9.86 -29.43
N GLU A 325 15.14 10.45 -28.47
CA GLU A 325 16.52 10.08 -28.11
C GLU A 325 16.67 8.59 -27.79
N ARG A 326 15.73 8.01 -27.03
CA ARG A 326 15.76 6.59 -26.64
C ARG A 326 15.65 5.65 -27.84
N ALA A 327 14.84 6.01 -28.84
CA ALA A 327 14.71 5.22 -30.06
C ALA A 327 15.94 5.35 -30.96
N LEU A 328 16.49 6.57 -31.11
CA LEU A 328 17.72 6.82 -31.87
C LEU A 328 18.90 6.03 -31.27
N GLU A 329 19.09 6.14 -29.96
CA GLU A 329 20.14 5.42 -29.26
C GLU A 329 19.93 3.90 -29.33
N GLY A 330 18.72 3.42 -29.03
CA GLY A 330 18.40 2.00 -29.02
C GLY A 330 18.61 1.33 -30.37
N LEU A 331 18.14 1.95 -31.47
CA LEU A 331 18.34 1.42 -32.82
C LEU A 331 19.82 1.43 -33.23
N ALA A 332 20.55 2.50 -32.91
CA ALA A 332 21.98 2.57 -33.18
C ALA A 332 22.75 1.47 -32.44
N VAL A 333 22.44 1.26 -31.15
CA VAL A 333 23.04 0.19 -30.34
C VAL A 333 22.67 -1.19 -30.90
N ALA A 334 21.43 -1.41 -31.34
CA ALA A 334 21.02 -2.67 -31.96
C ALA A 334 21.82 -2.97 -33.24
N TYR A 335 22.16 -1.96 -34.05
CA TYR A 335 23.06 -2.13 -35.19
C TYR A 335 24.51 -2.41 -34.76
N ILE A 336 25.02 -1.71 -33.75
CA ILE A 336 26.37 -1.95 -33.22
C ILE A 336 26.51 -3.38 -32.69
N VAL A 337 25.52 -3.88 -31.95
CA VAL A 337 25.51 -5.26 -31.44
C VAL A 337 25.54 -6.26 -32.59
N GLN A 338 24.68 -6.10 -33.61
CA GLN A 338 24.71 -6.95 -34.80
C GLN A 338 26.07 -6.92 -35.50
N ALA A 339 26.69 -5.74 -35.62
CA ALA A 339 28.01 -5.60 -36.22
C ALA A 339 29.08 -6.35 -35.42
N GLN A 340 29.02 -6.29 -34.09
CA GLN A 340 29.94 -7.00 -33.19
C GLN A 340 29.75 -8.51 -33.27
N GLU A 341 28.51 -9.01 -33.27
CA GLU A 341 28.24 -10.45 -33.43
C GLU A 341 28.77 -11.00 -34.76
N ILE A 342 28.64 -10.22 -35.85
CA ILE A 342 29.18 -10.59 -37.16
C ILE A 342 30.72 -10.57 -37.16
N LYS A 343 31.34 -9.61 -36.46
CA LYS A 343 32.81 -9.59 -36.29
C LYS A 343 33.30 -10.78 -35.50
N ASP A 344 32.60 -11.15 -34.44
CA ASP A 344 32.91 -12.35 -33.66
C ASP A 344 32.80 -13.60 -34.54
N GLU A 345 31.75 -13.72 -35.36
CA GLU A 345 31.61 -14.78 -36.37
C GLU A 345 32.80 -14.80 -37.34
N ALA A 346 33.24 -13.64 -37.83
CA ALA A 346 34.37 -13.51 -38.76
C ALA A 346 35.68 -14.06 -38.17
N THR A 347 35.87 -14.05 -36.85
CA THR A 347 37.06 -14.64 -36.22
C THR A 347 37.10 -16.17 -36.32
N THR A 348 35.96 -16.81 -36.59
CA THR A 348 35.82 -18.27 -36.58
C THR A 348 35.87 -18.91 -37.97
N VAL A 349 35.69 -18.13 -39.03
CA VAL A 349 35.66 -18.65 -40.41
C VAL A 349 37.08 -18.85 -40.96
N SER A 350 37.25 -19.90 -41.78
CA SER A 350 38.58 -20.36 -42.20
C SER A 350 39.14 -19.60 -43.39
N THR A 351 38.29 -19.12 -44.31
CA THR A 351 38.76 -18.48 -45.54
C THR A 351 38.84 -16.97 -45.44
N ALA A 352 39.79 -16.36 -46.17
CA ALA A 352 39.91 -14.91 -46.23
C ALA A 352 38.70 -14.24 -46.94
N GLN A 353 38.07 -14.95 -47.89
CA GLN A 353 36.90 -14.46 -48.60
C GLN A 353 35.67 -14.37 -47.69
N GLU A 354 35.41 -15.39 -46.87
CA GLU A 354 34.30 -15.38 -45.89
C GLU A 354 34.51 -14.29 -44.84
N ARG A 355 35.75 -14.13 -44.32
CA ARG A 355 36.09 -13.05 -43.39
C ARG A 355 35.79 -11.67 -43.97
N ALA A 356 36.28 -11.40 -45.18
CA ALA A 356 36.04 -10.11 -45.84
C ALA A 356 34.54 -9.83 -46.05
N ALA A 357 33.74 -10.83 -46.41
CA ALA A 357 32.30 -10.67 -46.59
C ALA A 357 31.57 -10.36 -45.26
N LEU A 358 31.97 -11.00 -44.16
CA LEU A 358 31.45 -10.71 -42.83
C LEU A 358 31.90 -9.33 -42.33
N ASP A 359 33.15 -8.95 -42.55
CA ASP A 359 33.68 -7.63 -42.21
C ASP A 359 32.93 -6.51 -42.96
N ASP A 360 32.67 -6.69 -44.26
CA ASP A 360 31.87 -5.75 -45.05
C ASP A 360 30.43 -5.64 -44.54
N ARG A 361 29.82 -6.77 -44.15
CA ARG A 361 28.48 -6.79 -43.57
C ARG A 361 28.44 -6.08 -42.21
N ALA A 362 29.41 -6.33 -41.34
CA ALA A 362 29.54 -5.65 -40.05
C ALA A 362 29.73 -4.14 -40.25
N LYS A 363 30.58 -3.74 -41.20
CA LYS A 363 30.77 -2.33 -41.59
C LYS A 363 29.45 -1.68 -42.01
N GLY A 364 28.61 -2.38 -42.77
CA GLY A 364 27.29 -1.91 -43.17
C GLY A 364 26.38 -1.57 -41.97
N PHE A 365 26.43 -2.35 -40.89
CA PHE A 365 25.69 -2.05 -39.67
C PHE A 365 26.24 -0.84 -38.91
N TYR A 366 27.56 -0.68 -38.84
CA TYR A 366 28.16 0.55 -38.30
C TYR A 366 27.75 1.79 -39.10
N GLN A 367 27.71 1.68 -40.44
CA GLN A 367 27.24 2.77 -41.31
C GLN A 367 25.78 3.14 -41.05
N LYS A 368 24.90 2.15 -40.79
CA LYS A 368 23.52 2.42 -40.39
C LYS A 368 23.42 3.09 -39.01
N SER A 369 24.29 2.73 -38.07
CA SER A 369 24.27 3.27 -36.70
C SER A 369 24.69 4.74 -36.63
N LEU A 370 25.63 5.15 -37.49
CA LEU A 370 26.28 6.46 -37.40
C LEU A 370 25.30 7.67 -37.49
N PRO A 371 24.42 7.78 -38.51
CA PRO A 371 23.52 8.93 -38.61
C PRO A 371 22.53 9.02 -37.44
N LEU A 372 22.16 7.89 -36.84
CA LEU A 372 21.31 7.85 -35.66
C LEU A 372 22.05 8.38 -34.42
N LEU A 373 23.32 7.99 -34.25
CA LEU A 373 24.17 8.48 -33.16
C LEU A 373 24.52 9.96 -33.29
N GLU A 374 24.76 10.44 -34.50
CA GLU A 374 25.03 11.87 -34.75
C GLU A 374 23.79 12.71 -34.43
N LYS A 375 22.60 12.26 -34.83
CA LYS A 375 21.36 12.92 -34.43
C LYS A 375 21.11 12.85 -32.93
N TYR A 376 21.32 11.68 -32.31
CA TYR A 376 21.23 11.52 -30.85
C TYR A 376 22.19 12.49 -30.15
N ARG A 377 23.41 12.66 -30.67
CA ARG A 377 24.38 13.62 -30.14
C ARG A 377 23.87 15.04 -30.15
N ASP A 378 23.34 15.49 -31.29
CA ASP A 378 22.87 16.86 -31.42
C ASP A 378 21.74 17.15 -30.43
N LEU A 379 20.85 16.18 -30.19
CA LEU A 379 19.77 16.28 -29.21
C LEU A 379 20.29 16.32 -27.77
N VAL A 380 21.19 15.41 -27.39
CA VAL A 380 21.80 15.39 -26.05
C VAL A 380 22.56 16.69 -25.77
N MET A 381 23.26 17.25 -26.76
CA MET A 381 24.00 18.50 -26.61
C MET A 381 23.09 19.72 -26.52
N ALA A 382 21.92 19.69 -27.16
CA ALA A 382 20.90 20.74 -27.07
C ALA A 382 20.09 20.68 -25.77
N ARG A 383 20.05 19.53 -25.08
CA ARG A 383 19.26 19.33 -23.87
C ARG A 383 19.97 19.91 -22.64
N GLU A 384 19.38 20.96 -22.05
CA GLU A 384 19.91 21.63 -20.85
C GLU A 384 20.07 20.68 -19.66
N SER A 385 19.18 19.70 -19.52
CA SER A 385 19.22 18.71 -18.43
C SER A 385 20.21 17.57 -18.65
N ALA A 386 20.92 17.52 -19.79
CA ALA A 386 21.85 16.44 -20.08
C ALA A 386 23.07 16.47 -19.14
N THR A 387 23.28 15.36 -18.44
CA THR A 387 24.39 15.20 -17.50
C THR A 387 25.71 14.95 -18.24
N ASN A 388 26.84 15.14 -17.56
CA ASN A 388 28.15 14.74 -18.09
C ASN A 388 28.20 13.25 -18.41
N ASN A 389 27.52 12.42 -17.62
CA ASN A 389 27.44 10.98 -17.88
C ASN A 389 26.67 10.66 -19.18
N ASP A 390 25.58 11.37 -19.47
CA ASP A 390 24.84 11.19 -20.73
C ASP A 390 25.75 11.50 -21.93
N LYS A 391 26.44 12.65 -21.87
CA LYS A 391 27.39 13.09 -22.91
C LYS A 391 28.53 12.09 -23.09
N ARG A 392 29.09 11.59 -21.99
CA ARG A 392 30.14 10.55 -22.00
C ARG A 392 29.66 9.27 -22.67
N LEU A 393 28.49 8.75 -22.28
CA LEU A 393 27.92 7.52 -22.84
C LEU A 393 27.55 7.65 -24.32
N MET A 394 27.14 8.83 -24.75
CA MET A 394 26.86 9.17 -26.14
C MET A 394 28.16 9.20 -26.97
N TYR A 395 29.20 9.92 -26.52
CA TYR A 395 30.49 9.95 -27.21
C TYR A 395 31.18 8.59 -27.26
N ALA A 396 31.01 7.73 -26.25
CA ALA A 396 31.56 6.37 -26.26
C ALA A 396 30.98 5.53 -27.41
N LYS A 397 29.68 5.69 -27.70
CA LYS A 397 29.02 5.02 -28.82
C LYS A 397 29.50 5.55 -30.17
N LEU A 398 29.64 6.87 -30.30
CA LEU A 398 30.20 7.51 -31.50
C LEU A 398 31.64 7.09 -31.75
N GLN A 399 32.48 7.11 -30.72
CA GLN A 399 33.87 6.65 -30.78
C GLN A 399 33.93 5.20 -31.27
N ASN A 400 33.07 4.31 -30.76
CA ASN A 400 32.98 2.93 -31.23
C ASN A 400 32.63 2.86 -32.73
N ALA A 401 31.64 3.62 -33.19
CA ALA A 401 31.25 3.64 -34.60
C ALA A 401 32.39 4.19 -35.49
N TYR A 402 33.00 5.32 -35.13
CA TYR A 402 34.09 5.93 -35.89
C TYR A 402 35.32 5.03 -36.01
N TYR A 403 35.71 4.37 -34.92
CA TYR A 403 36.80 3.39 -34.94
C TYR A 403 36.55 2.28 -35.95
N ASN A 404 35.35 1.69 -35.91
CA ASN A 404 34.99 0.56 -36.77
C ASN A 404 34.74 0.94 -38.23
N LEU A 405 34.60 2.24 -38.53
CA LEU A 405 34.46 2.79 -39.87
C LEU A 405 35.77 3.37 -40.43
N ASN A 406 36.88 3.31 -39.68
CA ASN A 406 38.17 3.92 -40.01
C ASN A 406 38.08 5.45 -40.23
N MET A 407 37.29 6.13 -39.39
CA MET A 407 37.14 7.58 -39.38
C MET A 407 38.07 8.18 -38.32
N GLU A 408 39.38 8.19 -38.62
CA GLU A 408 40.44 8.50 -37.64
C GLU A 408 40.27 9.89 -36.99
N LYS A 409 39.98 10.90 -37.80
CA LYS A 409 39.80 12.27 -37.32
C LYS A 409 38.61 12.37 -36.35
N GLU A 410 37.46 11.85 -36.75
CA GLU A 410 36.22 11.87 -35.97
C GLU A 410 36.35 11.01 -34.71
N PHE A 411 37.10 9.91 -34.78
CA PHE A 411 37.45 9.09 -33.63
C PHE A 411 38.29 9.87 -32.60
N GLU A 412 39.33 10.59 -33.03
CA GLU A 412 40.15 11.42 -32.16
C GLU A 412 39.33 12.54 -31.51
N GLU A 413 38.47 13.21 -32.28
CA GLU A 413 37.56 14.25 -31.77
C GLU A 413 36.59 13.69 -30.72
N ALA A 414 35.93 12.56 -31.00
CA ALA A 414 35.04 11.91 -30.05
C ALA A 414 35.78 11.43 -28.78
N THR A 415 37.04 11.00 -28.91
CA THR A 415 37.88 10.60 -27.77
C THR A 415 38.18 11.78 -26.85
N ALA A 416 38.59 12.91 -27.42
CA ALA A 416 38.87 14.13 -26.66
C ALA A 416 37.63 14.64 -25.90
N GLU A 417 36.46 14.62 -26.55
CA GLU A 417 35.20 14.99 -25.89
C GLU A 417 34.81 13.98 -24.80
N LEU A 418 35.00 12.67 -25.02
CA LEU A 418 34.75 11.66 -23.99
C LEU A 418 35.63 11.86 -22.74
N GLU A 419 36.92 12.16 -22.91
CA GLU A 419 37.84 12.43 -21.81
C GLU A 419 37.44 13.68 -21.02
N LYS A 420 37.04 14.74 -21.73
CA LYS A 420 36.56 15.99 -21.13
C LYS A 420 35.37 15.77 -20.19
N TYR A 421 34.42 14.90 -20.55
CA TYR A 421 33.26 14.56 -19.70
C TYR A 421 33.53 13.44 -18.68
N SER A 422 34.71 12.80 -18.71
CA SER A 422 35.10 11.78 -17.73
C SER A 422 35.83 12.36 -16.51
N ASN A 423 36.37 13.57 -16.63
CA ASN A 423 37.19 14.24 -15.63
C ASN A 423 36.45 15.34 -14.84
N GLN A 424 35.13 15.44 -14.99
CA GLN A 424 34.25 16.44 -14.36
C GLN A 424 33.01 15.74 -13.78
#